data_AF-A0A7S2QXA9-F1
#
_entry.id   AF-A0A7S2QXA9-F1
#
_cell.length_a   1.000
_cell.length_b   1.000
_cell.length_c   1.000
_cell.angle_alpha   90.00
_cell.angle_beta   90.00
_cell.angle_gamma   90.00
#
_symmetry.space_group_name_H-M   'P 1'
#
loop_
_entity.id
_entity.type
_entity.pdbx_description
1 polymer ?
#
loop_
_entity_poly.entity_id
_entity_poly.type
_entity_poly.pdbx_seq_one_letter_code
_entity_poly.pdbx_strand_id
1 'polypeptide(L)'
;ASLQHAIDAFERWNCRDGVSGDDDGGDGDDGDDDVLCPACLTRKVLANRHVLFCACGDFRLARRDENVGLRYLKTQLAAVFDAHAARVPACGRGGAGLAFRVRDAYGIDALYAQCAACEFFEVVM
;
A
#
# COMPACT_ATOMS: atom_id res chain seq x y z
N ALA A 1 11.58 11.04 -9.48
CA ALA A 1 12.16 9.68 -9.52
C ALA A 1 11.72 9.03 -10.83
N SER A 2 12.64 8.48 -11.62
CA SER A 2 12.32 7.89 -12.93
C SER A 2 11.43 6.66 -12.77
N LEU A 3 10.48 6.47 -13.68
CA LEU A 3 9.48 5.40 -13.68
C LEU A 3 10.09 3.99 -13.50
N GLN A 4 11.27 3.78 -14.09
CA GLN A 4 12.03 2.52 -13.99
C GLN A 4 12.44 2.17 -12.55
N HIS A 5 12.70 3.18 -11.72
CA HIS A 5 13.09 3.00 -10.31
C HIS A 5 11.90 2.56 -9.43
N ALA A 6 10.69 3.00 -9.79
CA ALA A 6 9.48 2.59 -9.11
C ALA A 6 9.08 1.14 -9.48
N ILE A 7 9.31 0.75 -10.74
CA ILE A 7 9.10 -0.63 -11.20
C ILE A 7 10.09 -1.59 -10.52
N ASP A 8 11.39 -1.27 -10.50
CA ASP A 8 12.42 -2.10 -9.85
C ASP A 8 12.14 -2.28 -8.35
N ALA A 9 11.70 -1.22 -7.67
CA ALA A 9 11.32 -1.28 -6.26
C ALA A 9 10.11 -2.21 -6.01
N PHE A 10 9.14 -2.23 -6.93
CA PHE A 10 7.96 -3.10 -6.84
C PHE A 10 8.29 -4.56 -7.21
N GLU A 11 9.13 -4.81 -8.21
CA GLU A 11 9.55 -6.17 -8.59
C GLU A 11 10.39 -6.85 -7.49
N ARG A 12 11.22 -6.08 -6.77
CA ARG A 12 11.96 -6.57 -5.59
C ARG A 12 11.04 -6.99 -4.44
N TRP A 13 9.84 -6.42 -4.36
CA TRP A 13 8.85 -6.78 -3.36
C TRP A 13 8.15 -8.11 -3.68
N ASN A 14 7.97 -8.44 -4.96
CA ASN A 14 7.25 -9.65 -5.38
C ASN A 14 8.09 -10.95 -5.32
N CYS A 15 9.41 -10.83 -5.12
CA CYS A 15 10.33 -11.96 -5.05
C CYS A 15 10.60 -12.44 -3.61
N ARG A 16 9.55 -12.77 -2.84
CA ARG A 16 9.61 -13.74 -1.73
C ARG A 16 8.21 -14.07 -1.23
N ASP A 17 7.63 -15.15 -1.74
CA ASP A 17 7.30 -16.29 -0.89
C ASP A 17 7.24 -17.58 -1.71
N GLY A 18 8.39 -18.23 -1.75
CA GLY A 18 8.60 -19.59 -2.18
C GLY A 18 9.61 -20.17 -1.21
N VAL A 19 9.23 -20.31 0.05
CA VAL A 19 9.99 -21.13 1.00
C VAL A 19 9.01 -21.88 1.89
N SER A 20 9.01 -23.20 1.65
CA SER A 20 8.33 -24.23 2.41
C SER A 20 8.65 -24.10 3.89
N GLY A 21 7.64 -24.36 4.72
CA GLY A 21 7.76 -24.30 6.16
C GLY A 21 8.72 -25.34 6.72
N ASP A 22 9.30 -25.01 7.87
CA ASP A 22 9.58 -25.90 8.99
C ASP A 22 9.92 -25.03 10.22
N ASP A 23 9.14 -25.24 11.28
CA ASP A 23 9.51 -25.30 12.70
C ASP A 23 9.91 -24.06 13.56
N ASP A 24 9.32 -24.12 14.76
CA ASP A 24 9.70 -23.59 16.08
C ASP A 24 9.33 -22.16 16.53
N GLY A 25 8.69 -22.12 17.69
CA GLY A 25 8.00 -20.96 18.25
C GLY A 25 8.90 -19.86 18.79
N GLY A 26 8.48 -18.61 18.58
CA GLY A 26 9.06 -17.42 19.18
C GLY A 26 8.03 -16.30 19.25
N ASP A 27 7.62 -15.96 20.46
CA ASP A 27 6.85 -14.76 20.82
C ASP A 27 7.63 -13.52 20.35
N GLY A 28 7.08 -12.80 19.36
CA GLY A 28 7.75 -11.69 18.67
C GLY A 28 6.91 -11.10 17.54
N ASP A 29 5.62 -10.88 17.78
CA ASP A 29 4.67 -10.29 16.82
C ASP A 29 4.82 -8.76 16.73
N ASP A 30 5.89 -8.26 16.10
CA ASP A 30 6.03 -6.84 15.71
C ASP A 30 7.08 -6.63 14.59
N GLY A 31 7.29 -7.65 13.74
CA GLY A 31 8.50 -7.76 12.92
C GLY A 31 8.42 -7.52 11.41
N ASP A 32 7.27 -7.65 10.73
CA ASP A 32 7.32 -7.90 9.26
C ASP A 32 6.29 -7.16 8.37
N ASP A 33 5.43 -6.30 8.91
CA ASP A 33 4.50 -5.51 8.08
C ASP A 33 5.16 -4.23 7.53
N ASP A 34 6.30 -4.40 6.88
CA ASP A 34 6.95 -3.34 6.12
C ASP A 34 6.12 -3.01 4.86
N VAL A 35 5.32 -1.95 4.94
CA VAL A 35 4.52 -1.46 3.81
C VAL A 35 5.23 -0.26 3.17
N LEU A 36 5.48 -0.31 1.86
CA LEU A 36 5.95 0.86 1.13
C LEU A 36 4.83 1.90 1.01
N CYS A 37 5.21 3.17 1.12
CA CYS A 37 4.30 4.29 0.96
C CYS A 37 3.68 4.24 -0.44
N PRO A 38 2.35 4.11 -0.55
CA PRO A 38 1.71 3.94 -1.85
C PRO A 38 1.68 5.24 -2.68
N ALA A 39 2.03 6.38 -2.06
CA ALA A 39 2.18 7.66 -2.75
C ALA A 39 3.57 7.87 -3.39
N CYS A 40 4.66 7.43 -2.72
CA CYS A 40 6.02 7.65 -3.22
C CYS A 40 6.77 6.39 -3.66
N LEU A 41 6.27 5.20 -3.29
CA LEU A 41 6.82 3.87 -3.59
C LEU A 41 8.30 3.66 -3.22
N THR A 42 8.89 4.60 -2.48
CA THR A 42 10.34 4.63 -2.20
C THR A 42 10.65 4.44 -0.72
N ARG A 43 9.75 4.90 0.15
CA ARG A 43 9.94 4.91 1.60
C ARG A 43 8.89 4.05 2.27
N LYS A 44 9.22 3.49 3.41
CA LYS A 44 8.27 2.73 4.25
C LYS A 44 7.23 3.66 4.88
N VAL A 45 6.03 3.13 5.09
CA VAL A 45 5.01 3.73 5.93
C VAL A 45 5.40 3.48 7.38
N LEU A 46 5.40 4.54 8.16
CA LEU A 46 5.57 4.52 9.60
C LEU A 46 4.21 4.57 10.26
N ALA A 47 4.08 3.93 11.42
CA ALA A 47 2.85 3.87 12.16
C ALA A 47 3.09 4.32 13.60
N ASN A 48 2.29 5.28 14.06
CA ASN A 48 2.18 5.67 15.47
C ASN A 48 0.74 5.48 15.93
N ARG A 49 0.48 5.47 17.25
CA ARG A 49 -0.83 5.15 17.86
C ARG A 49 -2.06 5.70 17.10
N HIS A 50 -1.98 6.91 16.55
CA HIS A 50 -3.09 7.61 15.92
C HIS A 50 -2.97 7.84 14.41
N VAL A 51 -1.83 7.54 13.78
CA VAL A 51 -1.58 7.92 12.38
C VAL A 51 -0.65 6.92 11.69
N LEU A 52 -0.99 6.57 10.44
CA LEU A 52 -0.08 5.98 9.46
C LEU A 52 0.50 7.11 8.61
N PHE A 53 1.81 7.22 8.48
CA PHE A 53 2.43 8.35 7.77
C PHE A 53 3.71 7.95 7.06
N CYS A 54 4.10 8.74 6.06
CA CYS A 54 5.38 8.61 5.40
C CYS A 54 6.16 9.93 5.47
N ALA A 55 7.47 9.82 5.61
CA ALA A 55 8.39 10.97 5.56
C ALA A 55 8.45 11.66 4.17
N CYS A 56 7.74 11.15 3.16
CA CYS A 56 7.60 11.85 1.87
C CYS A 56 6.63 13.04 1.95
N GLY A 57 5.76 13.11 2.96
CA GLY A 57 4.78 14.17 3.14
C GLY A 57 3.43 13.94 2.46
N ASP A 58 3.39 13.13 1.40
CA ASP A 58 2.15 12.86 0.62
C ASP A 58 1.26 11.74 1.19
N PHE A 59 1.66 11.10 2.29
CA PHE A 59 0.90 10.03 2.93
C PHE A 59 0.83 10.27 4.43
N ARG A 60 -0.38 10.58 4.91
CA ARG A 60 -0.71 10.72 6.33
C ARG A 60 -2.18 10.39 6.50
N LEU A 61 -2.47 9.31 7.21
CA LEU A 61 -3.82 8.80 7.39
C LEU A 61 -4.12 8.66 8.89
N ALA A 62 -5.15 9.34 9.36
CA ALA A 62 -5.60 9.25 10.74
C ALA A 62 -6.25 7.88 11.02
N ARG A 63 -5.82 7.23 12.10
CA ARG A 63 -6.41 5.99 12.59
C ARG A 63 -7.56 6.33 13.51
N ARG A 64 -8.79 6.10 13.05
CA ARG A 64 -9.98 6.16 13.92
C ARG A 64 -10.13 4.91 14.77
N ASP A 65 -9.73 3.77 14.20
CA ASP A 65 -9.75 2.47 14.86
C ASP A 65 -8.33 1.97 15.14
N GLU A 66 -8.15 1.36 16.31
CA GLU A 66 -6.90 0.73 16.73
C GLU A 66 -6.52 -0.50 15.88
N ASN A 67 -7.50 -1.12 15.23
CA ASN A 67 -7.31 -2.25 14.32
C ASN A 67 -6.72 -1.85 12.95
N VAL A 68 -6.60 -0.55 12.67
CA VAL A 68 -6.08 -0.03 11.40
C VAL A 68 -4.54 0.01 11.45
N GLY A 69 -3.91 -1.15 11.33
CA GLY A 69 -2.46 -1.33 11.33
C GLY A 69 -1.82 -1.33 9.93
N LEU A 70 -0.49 -1.50 9.89
CA LEU A 70 0.25 -1.69 8.63
C LEU A 70 -0.20 -2.97 7.90
N ARG A 71 -0.49 -4.04 8.65
CA ARG A 71 -1.04 -5.27 8.09
C ARG A 71 -2.37 -5.04 7.36
N TYR A 72 -3.29 -4.30 8.00
CA TYR A 72 -4.56 -3.93 7.38
C TYR A 72 -4.35 -3.12 6.11
N LEU A 73 -3.48 -2.11 6.16
CA LEU A 73 -3.12 -1.30 4.99
C LEU A 73 -2.56 -2.17 3.85
N LYS A 74 -1.67 -3.11 4.16
CA LYS A 74 -1.09 -4.05 3.17
C LYS A 74 -2.17 -4.87 2.48
N THR A 75 -3.09 -5.44 3.24
CA THR A 75 -4.21 -6.23 2.70
C THR A 75 -5.13 -5.38 1.82
N GLN A 76 -5.46 -4.16 2.26
CA GLN A 76 -6.31 -3.26 1.46
C GLN A 76 -5.64 -2.83 0.16
N LEU A 77 -4.35 -2.48 0.18
CA LEU A 77 -3.61 -2.15 -1.04
C LEU A 77 -3.60 -3.33 -2.02
N ALA A 78 -3.29 -4.53 -1.55
CA ALA A 78 -3.28 -5.73 -2.38
C ALA A 78 -4.66 -6.02 -3.00
N ALA A 79 -5.74 -5.88 -2.22
CA ALA A 79 -7.10 -6.07 -2.72
C ALA A 79 -7.46 -5.06 -3.83
N VAL A 80 -7.05 -3.79 -3.68
CA VAL A 80 -7.28 -2.74 -4.68
C VAL A 80 -6.49 -3.01 -5.96
N PHE A 81 -5.23 -3.47 -5.84
CA PHE A 81 -4.44 -3.86 -7.01
C PHE A 81 -5.07 -5.04 -7.76
N ASP A 82 -5.57 -6.05 -7.05
CA ASP A 82 -6.28 -7.19 -7.64
C ASP A 82 -7.59 -6.76 -8.32
N ALA A 83 -8.40 -5.95 -7.64
CA ALA A 83 -9.64 -5.40 -8.18
C ALA A 83 -9.41 -4.58 -9.45
N HIS A 84 -8.36 -3.75 -9.46
CA HIS A 84 -7.97 -2.97 -10.63
C HIS A 84 -7.52 -3.89 -11.79
N ALA A 85 -6.66 -4.89 -11.51
CA ALA A 85 -6.18 -5.83 -12.52
C ALA A 85 -7.32 -6.69 -13.11
N ALA A 86 -8.32 -7.04 -12.29
CA ALA A 86 -9.50 -7.78 -12.73
C ALA A 86 -10.42 -6.94 -13.64
N ARG A 87 -10.56 -5.64 -13.37
CA ARG A 87 -11.39 -4.74 -14.19
C ARG A 87 -10.71 -4.30 -15.48
N VAL A 88 -9.40 -4.00 -15.42
CA VAL A 88 -8.65 -3.45 -16.56
C VAL A 88 -7.32 -4.19 -16.71
N PRO A 89 -7.31 -5.38 -17.34
CA PRO A 89 -6.11 -6.20 -17.50
C PRO A 89 -5.00 -5.48 -18.29
N ALA A 90 -5.39 -4.56 -19.19
CA ALA A 90 -4.50 -3.77 -20.02
C ALA A 90 -3.60 -2.79 -19.22
N CYS A 91 -3.98 -2.41 -18.00
CA CYS A 91 -3.14 -1.58 -17.14
C CYS A 91 -2.01 -2.36 -16.44
N GLY A 92 -1.97 -3.70 -16.62
CA GLY A 92 -0.95 -4.60 -16.08
C GLY A 92 -1.05 -4.84 -14.57
N ARG A 93 -0.46 -5.95 -14.10
CA ARG A 93 -0.39 -6.30 -12.67
C ARG A 93 0.38 -5.29 -11.82
N GLY A 94 1.25 -4.49 -12.44
CA GLY A 94 2.02 -3.43 -11.77
C GLY A 94 1.27 -2.10 -11.63
N GLY A 95 0.06 -1.98 -12.19
CA GLY A 95 -0.75 -0.77 -12.08
C GLY A 95 0.02 0.50 -12.43
N ALA A 96 0.68 0.56 -13.59
CA ALA A 96 1.63 1.63 -13.92
C ALA A 96 1.02 3.06 -13.89
N GLY A 97 -0.31 3.17 -13.91
CA GLY A 97 -1.05 4.41 -13.69
C GLY A 97 -1.76 4.51 -12.34
N LEU A 98 -1.80 3.45 -11.53
CA LEU A 98 -2.50 3.41 -10.24
C LEU A 98 -1.68 4.15 -9.18
N ALA A 99 -2.23 5.27 -8.73
CA ALA A 99 -1.67 6.10 -7.69
C ALA A 99 -2.61 6.14 -6.48
N PHE A 100 -2.02 6.16 -5.29
CA PHE A 100 -2.76 6.30 -4.05
C PHE A 100 -2.53 7.70 -3.48
N ARG A 101 -3.60 8.36 -3.06
CA ARG A 101 -3.53 9.67 -2.42
C ARG A 101 -4.48 9.76 -1.25
N VAL A 102 -4.01 10.37 -0.16
CA VAL A 102 -4.89 10.76 0.92
C VAL A 102 -5.57 12.07 0.54
N ARG A 103 -6.88 12.16 0.73
CA ARG A 103 -7.63 13.40 0.61
C ARG A 103 -8.41 13.64 1.90
N ASP A 104 -8.35 14.87 2.38
CA ASP A 104 -9.31 15.35 3.38
C ASP A 104 -10.66 15.55 2.67
N ALA A 105 -11.66 14.79 3.10
CA ALA A 105 -13.04 15.00 2.73
C ALA A 105 -13.85 15.09 4.02
N TYR A 106 -14.47 16.25 4.25
CA TYR A 106 -15.34 16.49 5.41
C TYR A 106 -14.65 16.32 6.78
N GLY A 107 -13.35 16.64 6.89
CA GLY A 107 -12.58 16.49 8.12
C GLY A 107 -12.17 15.04 8.41
N ILE A 108 -12.18 14.20 7.38
CA ILE A 108 -11.77 12.80 7.43
C ILE A 108 -10.69 12.59 6.37
N ASP A 109 -9.49 12.23 6.82
CA ASP A 109 -8.44 11.73 5.94
C ASP A 109 -8.86 10.35 5.44
N ALA A 110 -9.10 10.23 4.14
CA ALA A 110 -9.38 8.95 3.48
C ALA A 110 -8.35 8.66 2.39
N LEU A 111 -7.99 7.40 2.23
CA LEU A 111 -7.08 6.92 1.20
C LEU A 111 -7.88 6.55 -0.05
N TYR A 112 -7.51 7.14 -1.18
CA TYR A 112 -8.13 6.88 -2.48
C TYR A 112 -7.11 6.26 -3.42
N ALA A 113 -7.57 5.31 -4.23
CA ALA A 113 -6.83 4.75 -5.34
C ALA A 113 -7.40 5.28 -6.65
N GLN A 114 -6.54 5.81 -7.52
CA GLN A 114 -6.94 6.34 -8.82
C GLN A 114 -5.92 5.91 -9.87
N CYS A 115 -6.42 5.39 -10.99
CA CYS A 115 -5.57 5.10 -12.14
C CYS A 115 -5.55 6.30 -13.09
N ALA A 116 -4.38 6.69 -13.58
CA ALA A 116 -4.21 7.72 -14.61
C ALA A 116 -4.46 7.20 -16.03
N ALA A 117 -4.39 5.87 -16.22
CA ALA A 117 -4.53 5.23 -17.52
C ALA A 117 -5.96 4.72 -17.80
N CYS A 118 -6.78 4.54 -16.77
CA CYS A 118 -8.17 4.13 -16.88
C CYS A 118 -9.06 4.88 -15.87
N GLU A 119 -10.37 4.77 -15.99
CA GLU A 119 -11.34 5.46 -15.11
C GLU A 119 -11.49 4.81 -13.72
N PHE A 120 -10.52 3.99 -13.30
CA PHE A 120 -10.57 3.32 -12.00
C PHE A 120 -10.40 4.34 -10.86
N PHE A 121 -11.38 4.36 -9.96
CA PHE A 121 -11.39 5.16 -8.75
C PHE A 121 -12.05 4.37 -7.63
N GLU A 122 -11.36 4.21 -6.50
CA GLU A 122 -11.87 3.46 -5.35
C GLU A 122 -11.44 4.11 -4.03
N VAL A 123 -12.34 4.07 -3.05
CA VAL A 123 -12.05 4.47 -1.68
C VAL A 123 -11.51 3.25 -0.95
N VAL A 124 -10.28 3.36 -0.44
CA VAL A 124 -9.58 2.25 0.21
C VAL A 124 -9.94 2.18 1.69
N MET A 125 -9.94 3.33 2.38
CA MET A 125 -10.20 3.45 3.82
C MET A 125 -10.33 4.90 4.26
#